data_AF-A0A661W0N9-F1
#
_entry.id   AF-A0A661W0N9-F1
#
_cell.length_a   1.000
_cell.length_b   1.000
_cell.length_c   1.000
_cell.angle_alpha   90.00
_cell.angle_beta   90.00
_cell.angle_gamma   90.00
#
_symmetry.space_group_name_H-M   'P 1'
#
loop_
_entity.id
_entity.type
_entity.pdbx_description
1 polymer ?
#
loop_
_entity_poly.entity_id
_entity_poly.type
_entity_poly.pdbx_seq_one_letter_code
_entity_poly.pdbx_strand_id
1 'polypeptide(L)'
;MAGATSKESTPTSSNTERAGSLLGDPHCPICGGLGYIRLDVPLGHPDFGKLFPCACRAAEIRERRTEALRTISNIAALDRFTFETFRPEGQGLSPDRQHNLRWAYDLAHAFAAHPEGWLVLRGGYGCGKTHLAAAIANACVAQGLPVLFLTVPDLLDHLRAAFSPSAGQTYDERFEEVRTAPLLILDDLGIEQSTSWALEKLFQLLNYRYMSRLPTVITTNHELEELEPRLRSRLADPDLVQLVTILAPDYRQAGMEQTHSGLNTLPLYAEMTLGSFDLRQRDLPREQVDNLRRALELAQTYAEHPAGWLLFTGLYGCGKTHLAAAIANERVRLGHPALFIVVPDLLDHLRATFNPQSPVSYDKRFEEVRRTPFLVLDDLGTESATPWAQEKLYQLFNYRYVAQLPTVITTAKEVDELDAKLRTRLLDARRCVIFGLTAPPYLGGVARAKAVRRAKKKR
;
A
#
# COMPACT_ATOMS: atom_id res chain seq x y z
N MET A 1 -22.57 -83.04 -33.50
CA MET A 1 -22.39 -82.67 -32.09
C MET A 1 -22.43 -81.15 -31.98
N ALA A 2 -23.33 -80.66 -31.12
CA ALA A 2 -23.51 -79.33 -30.52
C ALA A 2 -22.86 -78.10 -31.22
N GLY A 3 -23.56 -77.01 -31.52
CA GLY A 3 -24.94 -76.62 -31.25
C GLY A 3 -25.11 -75.19 -31.79
N ALA A 4 -26.14 -74.98 -32.60
CA ALA A 4 -26.54 -73.68 -33.10
C ALA A 4 -27.38 -72.96 -32.04
N THR A 5 -27.23 -71.64 -31.91
CA THR A 5 -28.36 -70.74 -31.67
C THR A 5 -28.05 -69.33 -32.17
N SER A 6 -28.97 -68.89 -33.01
CA SER A 6 -29.11 -67.63 -33.72
C SER A 6 -29.79 -66.54 -32.89
N LYS A 7 -29.74 -65.30 -33.42
CA LYS A 7 -30.59 -64.12 -33.11
C LYS A 7 -30.19 -63.42 -31.80
N GLU A 8 -30.12 -62.10 -31.72
CA GLU A 8 -31.09 -61.14 -32.25
C GLU A 8 -30.45 -59.75 -32.33
N SER A 9 -30.66 -59.08 -33.46
CA SER A 9 -30.51 -57.64 -33.61
C SER A 9 -31.57 -56.94 -32.75
N THR A 10 -31.16 -56.30 -31.67
CA THR A 10 -32.03 -55.38 -30.94
C THR A 10 -31.88 -53.98 -31.53
N PRO A 11 -32.92 -53.40 -32.17
CA PRO A 11 -32.90 -52.02 -32.57
C PRO A 11 -33.24 -51.19 -31.34
N THR A 12 -32.24 -50.73 -30.59
CA THR A 12 -32.48 -49.61 -29.68
C THR A 12 -32.52 -48.35 -30.52
N SER A 13 -33.73 -48.04 -30.97
CA SER A 13 -34.14 -46.71 -31.32
C SER A 13 -33.86 -45.78 -30.14
N SER A 14 -32.75 -45.06 -30.19
CA SER A 14 -32.73 -43.68 -29.78
C SER A 14 -32.29 -42.86 -30.99
N ASN A 15 -33.22 -42.71 -31.94
CA ASN A 15 -33.33 -41.47 -32.69
C ASN A 15 -33.55 -40.35 -31.66
N THR A 16 -32.45 -39.94 -31.04
CA THR A 16 -32.32 -38.59 -30.54
C THR A 16 -31.74 -37.85 -31.73
N GLU A 17 -32.62 -37.51 -32.69
CA GLU A 17 -32.46 -36.30 -33.49
C GLU A 17 -32.52 -35.10 -32.54
N ARG A 18 -31.56 -35.02 -31.62
CA ARG A 18 -31.03 -33.73 -31.23
C ARG A 18 -29.92 -33.54 -32.23
N ALA A 19 -30.11 -32.59 -33.14
CA ALA A 19 -29.01 -31.84 -33.70
C ALA A 19 -28.22 -31.22 -32.53
N GLY A 20 -27.52 -32.05 -31.77
CA GLY A 20 -26.52 -31.63 -30.82
C GLY A 20 -25.41 -31.12 -31.70
N SER A 21 -25.21 -29.81 -31.70
CA SER A 21 -24.13 -29.19 -32.44
C SER A 21 -22.86 -30.00 -32.19
N LEU A 22 -22.32 -30.61 -33.24
CA LEU A 22 -21.05 -31.32 -33.20
C LEU A 22 -20.05 -30.38 -32.53
N LEU A 23 -19.44 -30.81 -31.42
CA LEU A 23 -18.53 -29.99 -30.63
C LEU A 23 -17.16 -29.83 -31.32
N GLY A 24 -16.81 -30.77 -32.19
CA GLY A 24 -15.61 -30.69 -33.03
C GLY A 24 -15.93 -30.34 -34.48
N ASP A 25 -14.91 -30.05 -35.26
CA ASP A 25 -15.04 -29.86 -36.70
C ASP A 25 -15.71 -31.10 -37.35
N PRO A 26 -16.86 -30.95 -38.04
CA PRO A 26 -17.58 -32.03 -38.69
C PRO A 26 -16.73 -32.83 -39.69
N HIS A 27 -15.67 -32.24 -40.24
CA HIS A 27 -14.77 -32.88 -41.20
C HIS A 27 -13.46 -33.37 -40.58
N CYS A 28 -13.34 -33.37 -39.25
CA CYS A 28 -12.11 -33.80 -38.57
C CYS A 28 -11.85 -35.30 -38.79
N PRO A 29 -10.71 -35.70 -39.39
CA PRO A 29 -10.40 -37.12 -39.66
C PRO A 29 -10.09 -37.93 -38.39
N ILE A 30 -9.93 -37.27 -37.23
CA ILE A 30 -9.57 -37.90 -35.96
C ILE A 30 -10.83 -38.22 -35.14
N CYS A 31 -11.76 -37.26 -35.01
CA CYS A 31 -12.94 -37.41 -34.15
C CYS A 31 -14.27 -37.46 -34.91
N GLY A 32 -14.29 -37.24 -36.22
CA GLY A 32 -15.50 -37.27 -37.05
C GLY A 32 -16.59 -36.30 -36.58
N GLY A 33 -16.22 -35.11 -36.09
CA GLY A 33 -17.16 -34.12 -35.54
C GLY A 33 -17.49 -34.26 -34.07
N LEU A 34 -17.18 -35.39 -33.42
CA LEU A 34 -17.51 -35.59 -32.00
C LEU A 34 -16.72 -34.67 -31.06
N GLY A 35 -15.53 -34.25 -31.47
CA GLY A 35 -14.69 -33.33 -30.69
C GLY A 35 -13.90 -33.96 -29.54
N TYR A 36 -14.07 -35.26 -29.29
CA TYR A 36 -13.33 -36.02 -28.29
C TYR A 36 -12.80 -37.33 -28.88
N ILE A 37 -11.73 -37.84 -28.29
CA ILE A 37 -11.10 -39.12 -28.63
C ILE A 37 -10.91 -39.95 -27.36
N ARG A 38 -10.80 -41.27 -27.53
CA ARG A 38 -10.32 -42.17 -26.48
C ARG A 38 -8.97 -42.72 -26.92
N LEU A 39 -8.05 -42.83 -25.98
CA LEU A 39 -6.76 -43.48 -26.25
C LEU A 39 -6.95 -44.99 -26.18
N ASP A 40 -6.41 -45.70 -27.18
CA ASP A 40 -6.41 -47.16 -27.21
C ASP A 40 -5.24 -47.67 -26.36
N VAL A 41 -5.51 -47.86 -25.07
CA VAL A 41 -4.52 -48.30 -24.07
C VAL A 41 -5.03 -49.57 -23.37
N PRO A 42 -4.15 -50.40 -22.77
CA PRO A 42 -4.57 -51.62 -22.08
C PRO A 42 -5.39 -51.38 -20.81
N LEU A 43 -6.18 -52.39 -20.41
CA LEU A 43 -6.87 -52.43 -19.12
C LEU A 43 -5.86 -52.31 -17.97
N GLY A 44 -6.03 -51.27 -17.14
CA GLY A 44 -5.10 -50.93 -16.04
C GLY A 44 -4.23 -49.70 -16.31
N HIS A 45 -4.20 -49.17 -17.54
CA HIS A 45 -3.56 -47.89 -17.83
C HIS A 45 -4.36 -46.72 -17.22
N PRO A 46 -3.72 -45.66 -16.67
CA PRO A 46 -4.42 -44.52 -16.06
C PRO A 46 -5.43 -43.84 -16.98
N ASP A 47 -5.22 -43.93 -18.28
CA ASP A 47 -6.03 -43.28 -19.31
C ASP A 47 -7.06 -44.20 -19.97
N PHE A 48 -7.15 -45.45 -19.53
CA PHE A 48 -8.13 -46.41 -20.06
C PHE A 48 -9.56 -45.88 -19.88
N GLY A 49 -10.29 -45.77 -20.99
CA GLY A 49 -11.69 -45.32 -21.01
C GLY A 49 -11.90 -43.82 -20.82
N LYS A 50 -10.84 -43.02 -20.62
CA LYS A 50 -10.95 -41.56 -20.49
C LYS A 50 -11.17 -40.90 -21.86
N LEU A 51 -11.95 -39.81 -21.85
CA LEU A 51 -12.18 -38.96 -23.01
C LEU A 51 -11.18 -37.80 -23.01
N PHE A 52 -10.48 -37.62 -24.13
CA PHE A 52 -9.56 -36.52 -24.36
C PHE A 52 -10.13 -35.58 -25.43
N PRO A 53 -9.99 -34.26 -25.29
CA PRO A 53 -10.39 -33.34 -26.34
C PRO A 53 -9.57 -33.59 -27.61
N CYS A 54 -10.22 -33.59 -28.76
CA CYS A 54 -9.55 -33.73 -30.04
C CYS A 54 -8.77 -32.45 -30.38
N ALA A 55 -7.65 -32.59 -31.12
CA ALA A 55 -6.85 -31.48 -31.59
C ALA A 55 -7.64 -30.44 -32.40
N CYS A 56 -8.72 -30.83 -33.10
CA CYS A 56 -9.59 -29.88 -33.81
C CYS A 56 -10.29 -28.88 -32.88
N ARG A 57 -10.43 -29.20 -31.59
CA ARG A 57 -11.00 -28.30 -30.57
C ARG A 57 -9.94 -27.47 -29.85
N ALA A 58 -8.66 -27.61 -30.22
CA ALA A 58 -7.58 -26.91 -29.51
C ALA A 58 -7.75 -25.38 -29.54
N ALA A 59 -8.23 -24.82 -30.66
CA ALA A 59 -8.51 -23.39 -30.78
C ALA A 59 -9.66 -22.94 -29.86
N GLU A 60 -10.81 -23.64 -29.93
CA GLU A 60 -11.98 -23.37 -29.08
C GLU A 60 -11.65 -23.50 -27.59
N ILE A 61 -10.93 -24.55 -27.19
CA ILE A 61 -10.54 -24.78 -25.80
C ILE A 61 -9.58 -23.68 -25.34
N ARG A 62 -8.65 -23.24 -26.20
CA ARG A 62 -7.75 -22.13 -25.90
C ARG A 62 -8.51 -20.83 -25.74
N GLU A 63 -9.49 -20.57 -26.59
CA GLU A 63 -10.36 -19.38 -26.50
C GLU A 63 -11.21 -19.39 -25.24
N ARG A 64 -11.92 -20.50 -24.95
CA ARG A 64 -12.68 -20.68 -23.70
C ARG A 64 -11.80 -20.50 -22.46
N ARG A 65 -10.59 -21.05 -22.49
CA ARG A 65 -9.62 -20.90 -21.40
C ARG A 65 -9.17 -19.45 -21.25
N THR A 66 -8.95 -18.75 -22.36
CA THR A 66 -8.61 -17.32 -22.36
C THR A 66 -9.74 -16.50 -21.76
N GLU A 67 -10.99 -16.78 -22.14
CA GLU A 67 -12.17 -16.10 -21.62
C GLU A 67 -12.41 -16.38 -20.13
N ALA A 68 -12.21 -17.62 -19.69
CA ALA A 68 -12.28 -17.98 -18.28
C ALA A 68 -11.23 -17.22 -17.45
N LEU A 69 -9.97 -17.19 -17.92
CA LEU A 69 -8.91 -16.44 -17.26
C LEU A 69 -9.18 -14.93 -17.26
N ARG A 70 -9.75 -14.37 -18.33
CA ARG A 70 -10.19 -12.96 -18.39
C ARG A 70 -11.33 -12.65 -17.44
N THR A 71 -12.23 -13.58 -17.20
CA THR A 71 -13.34 -13.39 -16.25
C THR A 71 -12.82 -13.39 -14.81
N ILE A 72 -11.85 -14.27 -14.51
CA ILE A 72 -11.23 -14.38 -13.19
C ILE A 72 -10.31 -13.18 -12.93
N SER A 73 -9.60 -12.72 -13.95
CA SER A 73 -8.68 -11.59 -13.84
C SER A 73 -9.48 -10.30 -13.99
N ASN A 74 -9.43 -9.38 -13.02
CA ASN A 74 -10.06 -8.07 -13.16
C ASN A 74 -9.28 -7.14 -14.12
N ILE A 75 -8.83 -7.66 -15.27
CA ILE A 75 -7.99 -6.97 -16.26
C ILE A 75 -8.72 -5.76 -16.84
N ALA A 76 -10.04 -5.83 -17.02
CA ALA A 76 -10.84 -4.70 -17.49
C ALA A 76 -10.70 -3.44 -16.59
N ALA A 77 -10.55 -3.62 -15.28
CA ALA A 77 -10.28 -2.50 -14.36
C ALA A 77 -8.84 -1.94 -14.49
N LEU A 78 -7.97 -2.68 -15.17
CA LEU A 78 -6.55 -2.39 -15.34
C LEU A 78 -6.17 -1.96 -16.77
N ASP A 79 -7.11 -1.90 -17.71
CA ASP A 79 -6.88 -1.53 -19.13
C ASP A 79 -6.14 -0.18 -19.30
N ARG A 80 -6.36 0.75 -18.37
CA ARG A 80 -5.70 2.08 -18.39
C ARG A 80 -4.20 2.05 -18.04
N PHE A 81 -3.70 0.96 -17.45
CA PHE A 81 -2.32 0.83 -17.03
C PHE A 81 -1.52 0.14 -18.15
N THR A 82 -0.95 0.93 -19.05
CA THR A 82 -0.16 0.46 -20.20
C THR A 82 1.27 0.98 -20.12
N PHE A 83 2.16 0.45 -20.95
CA PHE A 83 3.52 0.98 -21.07
C PHE A 83 3.56 2.42 -21.59
N GLU A 84 2.54 2.84 -22.33
CA GLU A 84 2.39 4.21 -22.86
C GLU A 84 1.96 5.21 -21.78
N THR A 85 1.12 4.78 -20.83
CA THR A 85 0.67 5.63 -19.73
C THR A 85 1.67 5.67 -18.56
N PHE A 86 2.66 4.77 -18.56
CA PHE A 86 3.74 4.77 -17.58
C PHE A 86 4.80 5.83 -17.93
N ARG A 87 5.29 6.57 -16.94
CA ARG A 87 6.35 7.58 -17.12
C ARG A 87 7.68 7.07 -16.57
N PRO A 88 8.58 6.52 -17.41
CA PRO A 88 9.81 5.90 -16.94
C PRO A 88 10.85 6.90 -16.42
N GLU A 89 10.75 8.18 -16.79
CA GLU A 89 11.62 9.25 -16.29
C GLU A 89 11.21 9.73 -14.88
N GLY A 90 10.00 9.38 -14.43
CA GLY A 90 9.38 9.90 -13.22
C GLY A 90 9.24 11.43 -13.19
N GLN A 91 8.77 11.97 -12.06
CA GLN A 91 8.68 13.41 -11.82
C GLN A 91 9.50 13.77 -10.57
N GLY A 92 10.41 14.74 -10.68
CA GLY A 92 11.20 15.23 -9.54
C GLY A 92 12.12 14.20 -8.88
N LEU A 93 12.57 13.18 -9.63
CA LEU A 93 13.45 12.13 -9.13
C LEU A 93 14.93 12.51 -9.31
N SER A 94 15.79 12.01 -8.42
CA SER A 94 17.25 12.09 -8.61
C SER A 94 17.68 11.24 -9.81
N PRO A 95 18.79 11.57 -10.50
CA PRO A 95 19.25 10.84 -11.69
C PRO A 95 19.36 9.32 -11.48
N ASP A 96 19.85 8.89 -10.31
CA ASP A 96 19.97 7.46 -9.98
C ASP A 96 18.60 6.75 -9.90
N ARG A 97 17.58 7.43 -9.33
CA ARG A 97 16.23 6.89 -9.22
C ARG A 97 15.51 6.88 -10.57
N GLN A 98 15.77 7.87 -11.42
CA GLN A 98 15.28 7.89 -12.81
C GLN A 98 15.87 6.72 -13.59
N HIS A 99 17.18 6.51 -13.49
CA HIS A 99 17.84 5.40 -14.16
C HIS A 99 17.32 4.04 -13.67
N ASN A 100 17.18 3.86 -12.35
CA ASN A 100 16.60 2.64 -11.76
C ASN A 100 15.17 2.36 -12.26
N LEU A 101 14.32 3.38 -12.31
CA LEU A 101 12.96 3.22 -12.78
C LEU A 101 12.88 2.92 -14.28
N ARG A 102 13.71 3.61 -15.08
CA ARG A 102 13.84 3.34 -16.50
C ARG A 102 14.27 1.91 -16.75
N TRP A 103 15.24 1.42 -15.97
CA TRP A 103 15.68 0.03 -16.04
C TRP A 103 14.55 -0.95 -15.69
N ALA A 104 13.76 -0.67 -14.65
CA ALA A 104 12.59 -1.49 -14.31
C ALA A 104 11.53 -1.51 -15.43
N TYR A 105 11.30 -0.37 -16.07
CA TYR A 105 10.42 -0.26 -17.24
C TYR A 105 10.94 -1.08 -18.42
N ASP A 106 12.23 -0.97 -18.75
CA ASP A 106 12.84 -1.68 -19.87
C ASP A 106 12.80 -3.20 -19.65
N LEU A 107 13.04 -3.67 -18.42
CA LEU A 107 12.91 -5.09 -18.06
C LEU A 107 11.47 -5.58 -18.16
N ALA A 108 10.50 -4.80 -17.66
CA ALA A 108 9.08 -5.15 -17.81
C ALA A 108 8.66 -5.22 -19.29
N HIS A 109 9.14 -4.29 -20.10
CA HIS A 109 8.87 -4.29 -21.54
C HIS A 109 9.52 -5.48 -22.26
N ALA A 110 10.75 -5.84 -21.90
CA ALA A 110 11.44 -7.02 -22.43
C ALA A 110 10.71 -8.31 -22.05
N PHE A 111 10.28 -8.43 -20.78
CA PHE A 111 9.49 -9.57 -20.31
C PHE A 111 8.15 -9.68 -21.06
N ALA A 112 7.46 -8.57 -21.32
CA ALA A 112 6.20 -8.59 -22.06
C ALA A 112 6.36 -9.02 -23.53
N ALA A 113 7.52 -8.76 -24.14
CA ALA A 113 7.84 -9.21 -25.49
C ALA A 113 8.20 -10.72 -25.54
N HIS A 114 8.89 -11.21 -24.51
CA HIS A 114 9.33 -12.59 -24.38
C HIS A 114 9.08 -13.09 -22.95
N PRO A 115 7.84 -13.51 -22.62
CA PRO A 115 7.48 -13.92 -21.27
C PRO A 115 8.10 -15.27 -20.97
N GLU A 116 9.32 -15.25 -20.42
CA GLU A 116 10.09 -16.40 -19.98
C GLU A 116 10.66 -16.13 -18.58
N GLY A 117 10.77 -17.18 -17.78
CA GLY A 117 11.25 -17.05 -16.40
C GLY A 117 10.33 -16.19 -15.54
N TRP A 118 10.89 -15.63 -14.46
CA TRP A 118 10.14 -14.90 -13.46
C TRP A 118 10.64 -13.46 -13.35
N LEU A 119 9.72 -12.51 -13.27
CA LEU A 119 10.03 -11.11 -13.00
C LEU A 119 9.45 -10.72 -11.65
N VAL A 120 10.30 -10.33 -10.71
CA VAL A 120 9.89 -9.85 -9.39
C VAL A 120 10.13 -8.35 -9.31
N LEU A 121 9.04 -7.60 -9.27
CA LEU A 121 9.05 -6.16 -9.03
C LEU A 121 8.91 -5.92 -7.52
N ARG A 122 9.96 -5.38 -6.91
CA ARG A 122 10.00 -5.02 -5.49
C ARG A 122 10.10 -3.51 -5.32
N GLY A 123 9.58 -2.95 -4.24
CA GLY A 123 9.74 -1.52 -3.94
C GLY A 123 8.64 -0.96 -3.05
N GLY A 124 8.75 0.31 -2.67
CA GLY A 124 7.76 0.98 -1.80
C GLY A 124 6.35 1.07 -2.43
N TYR A 125 5.34 1.41 -1.63
CA TYR A 125 3.98 1.57 -2.14
C TYR A 125 3.90 2.66 -3.22
N GLY A 126 3.10 2.41 -4.24
CA GLY A 126 2.84 3.37 -5.30
C GLY A 126 4.02 3.72 -6.21
N CYS A 127 5.16 3.03 -6.10
CA CYS A 127 6.31 3.27 -6.98
C CYS A 127 6.14 2.76 -8.43
N GLY A 128 4.95 2.22 -8.78
CA GLY A 128 4.62 1.80 -10.14
C GLY A 128 4.65 0.29 -10.42
N LYS A 129 4.90 -0.57 -9.42
CA LYS A 129 4.96 -2.04 -9.59
C LYS A 129 3.69 -2.63 -10.22
N THR A 130 2.53 -2.38 -9.62
CA THR A 130 1.23 -2.84 -10.12
C THR A 130 0.94 -2.29 -11.52
N HIS A 131 1.36 -1.05 -11.82
CA HIS A 131 1.22 -0.47 -13.16
C HIS A 131 2.07 -1.25 -14.16
N LEU A 132 3.36 -1.47 -13.88
CA LEU A 132 4.23 -2.25 -14.77
C LEU A 132 3.72 -3.69 -14.94
N ALA A 133 3.25 -4.33 -13.87
CA ALA A 133 2.65 -5.67 -13.93
C ALA A 133 1.38 -5.68 -14.80
N ALA A 134 0.50 -4.69 -14.65
CA ALA A 134 -0.69 -4.55 -15.50
C ALA A 134 -0.33 -4.22 -16.96
N ALA A 135 0.71 -3.42 -17.20
CA ALA A 135 1.21 -3.10 -18.53
C ALA A 135 1.75 -4.35 -19.24
N ILE A 136 2.47 -5.22 -18.52
CA ILE A 136 2.87 -6.55 -19.02
C ILE A 136 1.62 -7.36 -19.38
N ALA A 137 0.63 -7.42 -18.49
CA ALA A 137 -0.61 -8.15 -18.73
C ALA A 137 -1.30 -7.70 -20.02
N ASN A 138 -1.50 -6.39 -20.17
CA ASN A 138 -2.17 -5.78 -21.31
C ASN A 138 -1.40 -6.03 -22.61
N ALA A 139 -0.06 -5.91 -22.59
CA ALA A 139 0.77 -6.19 -23.74
C ALA A 139 0.71 -7.67 -24.17
N CYS A 140 0.77 -8.60 -23.22
CA CYS A 140 0.65 -10.04 -23.53
C CYS A 140 -0.76 -10.40 -24.02
N VAL A 141 -1.82 -9.83 -23.44
CA VAL A 141 -3.20 -10.03 -23.90
C VAL A 141 -3.38 -9.50 -25.32
N ALA A 142 -2.79 -8.35 -25.65
CA ALA A 142 -2.81 -7.80 -27.02
C ALA A 142 -2.10 -8.70 -28.04
N GLN A 143 -1.11 -9.47 -27.61
CA GLN A 143 -0.44 -10.50 -28.42
C GLN A 143 -1.21 -11.84 -28.47
N GLY A 144 -2.39 -11.93 -27.82
CA GLY A 144 -3.20 -13.15 -27.77
C GLY A 144 -2.72 -14.19 -26.76
N LEU A 145 -1.80 -13.85 -25.86
CA LEU A 145 -1.37 -14.74 -24.79
C LEU A 145 -2.39 -14.72 -23.64
N PRO A 146 -2.87 -15.89 -23.16
CA PRO A 146 -3.75 -15.93 -22.01
C PRO A 146 -3.00 -15.55 -20.72
N VAL A 147 -3.47 -14.50 -20.05
CA VAL A 147 -2.89 -13.97 -18.82
C VAL A 147 -3.87 -14.13 -17.66
N LEU A 148 -3.35 -14.56 -16.51
CA LEU A 148 -4.08 -14.53 -15.25
C LEU A 148 -3.47 -13.45 -14.35
N PHE A 149 -4.20 -12.36 -14.11
CA PHE A 149 -3.80 -11.29 -13.19
C PHE A 149 -4.68 -11.34 -11.94
N LEU A 150 -4.07 -11.55 -10.78
CA LEU A 150 -4.76 -11.57 -9.49
C LEU A 150 -3.90 -10.90 -8.43
N THR A 151 -4.54 -10.22 -7.48
CA THR A 151 -3.87 -9.92 -6.21
C THR A 151 -3.78 -11.20 -5.39
N VAL A 152 -2.76 -11.33 -4.54
CA VAL A 152 -2.64 -12.52 -3.69
C VAL A 152 -3.86 -12.69 -2.76
N PRO A 153 -4.39 -11.63 -2.12
CA PRO A 153 -5.61 -11.74 -1.31
C PRO A 153 -6.80 -12.28 -2.10
N ASP A 154 -7.04 -11.76 -3.31
CA ASP A 154 -8.14 -12.22 -4.17
C ASP A 154 -7.96 -13.70 -4.56
N LEU A 155 -6.72 -14.12 -4.85
CA LEU A 155 -6.41 -15.52 -5.11
C LEU A 155 -6.80 -16.40 -3.92
N LEU A 156 -6.39 -16.02 -2.70
CA LEU A 156 -6.71 -16.81 -1.52
C LEU A 156 -8.21 -16.87 -1.24
N ASP A 157 -8.92 -15.76 -1.41
CA ASP A 157 -10.37 -15.72 -1.21
C ASP A 157 -11.11 -16.53 -2.28
N HIS A 158 -10.65 -16.48 -3.53
CA HIS A 158 -11.14 -17.36 -4.61
C HIS A 158 -10.94 -18.84 -4.28
N LEU A 159 -9.78 -19.21 -3.70
CA LEU A 159 -9.49 -20.57 -3.26
C LEU A 159 -10.32 -20.97 -2.03
N ARG A 160 -10.57 -20.05 -1.09
CA ARG A 160 -11.43 -20.30 0.08
C ARG A 160 -12.89 -20.54 -0.31
N ALA A 161 -13.41 -19.73 -1.22
CA ALA A 161 -14.79 -19.84 -1.70
C ALA A 161 -15.08 -21.20 -2.36
N ALA A 162 -14.07 -21.82 -2.97
CA ALA A 162 -14.21 -23.13 -3.61
C ALA A 162 -14.32 -24.32 -2.65
N PHE A 163 -14.15 -24.12 -1.33
CA PHE A 163 -14.47 -25.14 -0.31
C PHE A 163 -15.97 -25.19 0.04
N SER A 164 -16.78 -24.25 -0.44
CA SER A 164 -18.23 -24.29 -0.20
C SER A 164 -18.91 -25.41 -1.00
N PRO A 165 -19.76 -26.26 -0.38
CA PRO A 165 -20.41 -27.40 -1.04
C PRO A 165 -21.35 -27.03 -2.20
N SER A 166 -21.63 -25.74 -2.40
CA SER A 166 -22.52 -25.18 -3.41
C SER A 166 -21.79 -24.60 -4.64
N ALA A 167 -20.47 -24.67 -4.71
CA ALA A 167 -19.71 -24.18 -5.86
C ALA A 167 -19.84 -25.14 -7.06
N GLY A 168 -20.25 -24.63 -8.22
CA GLY A 168 -20.40 -25.40 -9.46
C GLY A 168 -19.08 -25.89 -10.10
N GLN A 169 -17.93 -25.55 -9.53
CA GLN A 169 -16.60 -25.97 -9.95
C GLN A 169 -15.80 -26.37 -8.71
N THR A 170 -15.05 -27.47 -8.78
CA THR A 170 -14.33 -27.99 -7.62
C THR A 170 -13.11 -27.14 -7.29
N TYR A 171 -12.70 -27.14 -6.02
CA TYR A 171 -11.47 -26.49 -5.55
C TYR A 171 -10.24 -26.90 -6.38
N ASP A 172 -10.12 -28.18 -6.69
CA ASP A 172 -8.95 -28.74 -7.39
C ASP A 172 -8.85 -28.23 -8.83
N GLU A 173 -9.98 -28.13 -9.54
CA GLU A 173 -10.03 -27.58 -10.91
C GLU A 173 -9.56 -26.13 -10.94
N ARG A 174 -10.06 -25.29 -10.01
CA ARG A 174 -9.66 -23.87 -9.94
C ARG A 174 -8.19 -23.70 -9.59
N PHE A 175 -7.70 -24.47 -8.62
CA PHE A 175 -6.29 -24.37 -8.25
C PHE A 175 -5.36 -24.86 -9.37
N GLU A 176 -5.79 -25.85 -10.17
CA GLU A 176 -5.06 -26.28 -11.36
C GLU A 176 -5.06 -25.20 -12.45
N GLU A 177 -6.18 -24.51 -12.68
CA GLU A 177 -6.27 -23.40 -13.63
C GLU A 177 -5.27 -22.28 -13.31
N VAL A 178 -5.15 -21.89 -12.03
CA VAL A 178 -4.18 -20.90 -11.59
C VAL A 178 -2.75 -21.41 -11.75
N ARG A 179 -2.46 -22.63 -11.31
CA ARG A 179 -1.11 -23.23 -11.38
C ARG A 179 -0.58 -23.35 -12.79
N THR A 180 -1.45 -23.68 -13.75
CA THR A 180 -1.11 -23.95 -15.15
C THR A 180 -1.35 -22.77 -16.08
N ALA A 181 -1.72 -21.60 -15.56
CA ALA A 181 -1.92 -20.39 -16.36
C ALA A 181 -0.66 -20.08 -17.19
N PRO A 182 -0.79 -19.81 -18.52
CA PRO A 182 0.36 -19.57 -19.39
C PRO A 182 1.25 -18.42 -18.92
N LEU A 183 0.63 -17.30 -18.51
CA LEU A 183 1.28 -16.23 -17.75
C LEU A 183 0.48 -15.97 -16.48
N LEU A 184 1.13 -16.02 -15.33
CA LEU A 184 0.55 -15.66 -14.04
C LEU A 184 1.18 -14.37 -13.53
N ILE A 185 0.35 -13.41 -13.15
CA ILE A 185 0.76 -12.18 -12.51
C ILE A 185 0.14 -12.14 -11.12
N LEU A 186 0.99 -12.18 -10.09
CA LEU A 186 0.61 -12.10 -8.68
C LEU A 186 0.98 -10.72 -8.15
N ASP A 187 -0.03 -9.89 -7.94
CA ASP A 187 0.16 -8.55 -7.39
C ASP A 187 0.11 -8.56 -5.85
N ASP A 188 0.96 -7.77 -5.21
CA ASP A 188 1.02 -7.52 -3.77
C ASP A 188 1.32 -8.77 -2.90
N LEU A 189 2.28 -9.58 -3.32
CA LEU A 189 2.79 -10.71 -2.53
C LEU A 189 3.42 -10.21 -1.22
N GLY A 190 2.83 -10.61 -0.09
CA GLY A 190 3.32 -10.29 1.26
C GLY A 190 2.37 -9.48 2.14
N ILE A 191 1.30 -8.88 1.59
CA ILE A 191 0.30 -8.10 2.36
C ILE A 191 -0.57 -8.99 3.28
N GLU A 192 -0.52 -10.30 3.10
CA GLU A 192 -1.48 -11.23 3.68
C GLU A 192 -1.18 -11.53 5.16
N GLN A 193 -2.23 -11.48 5.99
CA GLN A 193 -2.19 -12.01 7.34
C GLN A 193 -2.00 -13.53 7.26
N SER A 194 -0.76 -13.94 7.51
CA SER A 194 -0.18 -15.25 7.20
C SER A 194 -0.78 -16.39 8.02
N THR A 195 -1.94 -16.89 7.60
CA THR A 195 -2.41 -18.21 8.03
C THR A 195 -1.51 -19.30 7.45
N SER A 196 -1.30 -20.40 8.18
CA SER A 196 -0.51 -21.54 7.71
C SER A 196 -1.04 -22.10 6.38
N TRP A 197 -2.36 -22.08 6.19
CA TRP A 197 -3.02 -22.47 4.95
C TRP A 197 -2.62 -21.58 3.76
N ALA A 198 -2.60 -20.25 3.95
CA ALA A 198 -2.21 -19.30 2.90
C ALA A 198 -0.78 -19.57 2.41
N LEU A 199 0.17 -19.66 3.34
CA LEU A 199 1.58 -19.94 3.04
C LEU A 199 1.76 -21.27 2.32
N GLU A 200 1.07 -22.32 2.78
CA GLU A 200 1.12 -23.65 2.16
C GLU A 200 0.61 -23.59 0.71
N LYS A 201 -0.48 -22.86 0.44
CA LYS A 201 -1.04 -22.75 -0.91
C LYS A 201 -0.19 -21.91 -1.86
N LEU A 202 0.37 -20.80 -1.38
CA LEU A 202 1.32 -20.01 -2.14
C LEU A 202 2.57 -20.83 -2.46
N PHE A 203 3.08 -21.61 -1.50
CA PHE A 203 4.22 -22.48 -1.73
C PHE A 203 3.91 -23.55 -2.77
N GLN A 204 2.76 -24.23 -2.68
CA GLN A 204 2.34 -25.23 -3.67
C GLN A 204 2.25 -24.63 -5.09
N LEU A 205 1.67 -23.43 -5.21
CA LEU A 205 1.54 -22.71 -6.47
C LEU A 205 2.92 -22.33 -7.04
N LEU A 206 3.74 -21.61 -6.27
CA LEU A 206 5.04 -21.14 -6.71
C LEU A 206 6.00 -22.30 -7.00
N ASN A 207 5.98 -23.36 -6.18
CA ASN A 207 6.80 -24.55 -6.40
C ASN A 207 6.48 -25.25 -7.72
N TYR A 208 5.19 -25.44 -8.03
CA TYR A 208 4.77 -26.06 -9.30
C TYR A 208 5.25 -25.24 -10.50
N ARG A 209 5.05 -23.93 -10.46
CA ARG A 209 5.44 -23.01 -11.54
C ARG A 209 6.95 -22.92 -11.69
N TYR A 210 7.69 -22.97 -10.59
CA TYR A 210 9.14 -23.01 -10.57
C TYR A 210 9.66 -24.29 -11.25
N MET A 211 9.14 -25.45 -10.86
CA MET A 211 9.54 -26.74 -11.44
C MET A 211 9.20 -26.84 -12.93
N SER A 212 8.08 -26.24 -13.33
CA SER A 212 7.59 -26.24 -14.70
C SER A 212 8.12 -25.08 -15.54
N ARG A 213 8.96 -24.20 -14.96
CA ARG A 213 9.47 -22.94 -15.56
C ARG A 213 8.40 -22.09 -16.24
N LEU A 214 7.21 -22.01 -15.63
CA LEU A 214 6.10 -21.23 -16.19
C LEU A 214 6.31 -19.73 -15.94
N PRO A 215 6.10 -18.86 -16.96
CA PRO A 215 6.29 -17.42 -16.86
C PRO A 215 5.48 -16.78 -15.73
N THR A 216 6.13 -16.06 -14.83
CA THR A 216 5.45 -15.51 -13.64
C THR A 216 5.95 -14.10 -13.31
N VAL A 217 5.04 -13.15 -13.19
CA VAL A 217 5.35 -11.80 -12.68
C VAL A 217 4.83 -11.69 -11.25
N ILE A 218 5.64 -11.17 -10.35
CA ILE A 218 5.28 -11.00 -8.95
C ILE A 218 5.59 -9.56 -8.55
N THR A 219 4.66 -8.89 -7.88
CA THR A 219 4.97 -7.63 -7.21
C THR A 219 4.98 -7.82 -5.69
N THR A 220 5.90 -7.14 -5.00
CA THR A 220 5.97 -7.19 -3.54
C THR A 220 6.43 -5.85 -2.96
N ASN A 221 5.87 -5.51 -1.80
CA ASN A 221 6.29 -4.35 -1.02
C ASN A 221 7.31 -4.71 0.09
N HIS A 222 7.64 -5.99 0.25
CA HIS A 222 8.47 -6.51 1.33
C HIS A 222 9.89 -6.81 0.86
N GLU A 223 10.83 -6.85 1.80
CA GLU A 223 12.16 -7.39 1.55
C GLU A 223 12.06 -8.91 1.33
N LEU A 224 12.92 -9.49 0.48
CA LEU A 224 12.92 -10.94 0.28
C LEU A 224 13.24 -11.68 1.58
N GLU A 225 14.02 -11.04 2.47
CA GLU A 225 14.39 -11.50 3.79
C GLU A 225 13.21 -11.63 4.75
N GLU A 226 12.15 -10.85 4.53
CA GLU A 226 10.93 -10.86 5.35
C GLU A 226 9.93 -11.92 4.89
N LEU A 227 10.14 -12.51 3.71
CA LEU A 227 9.28 -13.57 3.19
C LEU A 227 9.57 -14.90 3.89
N GLU A 228 8.56 -15.77 3.89
CA GLU A 228 8.69 -17.13 4.39
C GLU A 228 9.86 -17.85 3.67
N PRO A 229 10.72 -18.59 4.41
CA PRO A 229 11.97 -19.14 3.87
C PRO A 229 11.83 -19.98 2.60
N ARG A 230 10.77 -20.78 2.46
CA ARG A 230 10.55 -21.63 1.27
C ARG A 230 10.13 -20.80 0.06
N LEU A 231 9.30 -19.77 0.24
CA LEU A 231 8.96 -18.82 -0.82
C LEU A 231 10.20 -18.03 -1.26
N ARG A 232 10.97 -17.51 -0.30
CA ARG A 232 12.23 -16.78 -0.55
C ARG A 232 13.19 -17.62 -1.39
N SER A 233 13.35 -18.90 -1.07
CA SER A 233 14.24 -19.80 -1.80
C SER A 233 13.90 -19.92 -3.29
N ARG A 234 12.64 -19.73 -3.69
CA ARG A 234 12.23 -19.79 -5.11
C ARG A 234 12.33 -18.43 -5.79
N LEU A 235 12.07 -17.35 -5.05
CA LEU A 235 12.13 -15.98 -5.56
C LEU A 235 13.55 -15.43 -5.67
N ALA A 236 14.53 -16.07 -5.01
CA ALA A 236 15.93 -15.65 -5.01
C ALA A 236 16.82 -16.44 -5.99
N ASP A 237 16.24 -17.32 -6.83
CA ASP A 237 16.99 -18.11 -7.80
C ASP A 237 17.39 -17.25 -9.02
N PRO A 238 18.69 -16.94 -9.22
CA PRO A 238 19.15 -16.06 -10.30
C PRO A 238 19.00 -16.68 -11.69
N ASP A 239 18.88 -18.01 -11.81
CA ASP A 239 18.77 -18.69 -13.10
C ASP A 239 17.36 -18.55 -13.70
N LEU A 240 16.35 -18.34 -12.85
CA LEU A 240 14.96 -18.22 -13.24
C LEU A 240 14.39 -16.81 -12.99
N VAL A 241 14.87 -16.11 -11.97
CA VAL A 241 14.24 -14.90 -11.45
C VAL A 241 15.07 -13.66 -11.73
N GLN A 242 14.46 -12.69 -12.39
CA GLN A 242 14.94 -11.33 -12.48
C GLN A 242 14.26 -10.49 -11.40
N LEU A 243 15.02 -10.12 -10.36
CA LEU A 243 14.55 -9.26 -9.27
C LEU A 243 14.93 -7.80 -9.55
N VAL A 244 13.95 -6.91 -9.54
CA VAL A 244 14.16 -5.47 -9.68
C VAL A 244 13.58 -4.74 -8.48
N THR A 245 14.40 -3.94 -7.81
CA THR A 245 13.93 -3.06 -6.74
C THR A 245 13.72 -1.65 -7.29
N ILE A 246 12.48 -1.20 -7.32
CA ILE A 246 12.06 0.15 -7.71
C ILE A 246 12.23 1.09 -6.52
N LEU A 247 13.16 2.03 -6.66
CA LEU A 247 13.52 3.02 -5.65
C LEU A 247 12.75 4.34 -5.79
N ALA A 248 11.81 4.41 -6.74
CA ALA A 248 10.95 5.56 -6.93
C ALA A 248 9.99 5.76 -5.74
N PRO A 249 9.71 7.01 -5.32
CA PRO A 249 8.67 7.34 -4.37
C PRO A 249 7.26 7.07 -4.97
N ASP A 250 6.22 7.20 -4.15
CA ASP A 250 4.84 6.95 -4.56
C ASP A 250 4.37 7.92 -5.67
N TYR A 251 4.05 7.38 -6.85
CA TYR A 251 3.51 8.12 -8.00
C TYR A 251 2.15 8.76 -7.76
N ARG A 252 1.34 8.19 -6.86
CA ARG A 252 0.03 8.77 -6.49
C ARG A 252 0.21 10.11 -5.75
N GLN A 253 1.43 10.38 -5.29
CA GLN A 253 1.81 11.63 -4.65
C GLN A 253 2.58 12.57 -5.59
N ALA A 254 2.87 12.20 -6.85
CA ALA A 254 3.70 13.00 -7.77
C ALA A 254 3.06 14.34 -8.22
N GLY A 255 1.79 14.60 -7.88
CA GLY A 255 1.16 15.92 -8.00
C GLY A 255 1.28 16.79 -6.74
N MET A 256 1.86 16.27 -5.67
CA MET A 256 2.19 17.01 -4.46
C MET A 256 3.71 17.01 -4.32
N GLU A 257 4.29 18.20 -4.36
CA GLU A 257 5.68 18.41 -4.00
C GLU A 257 6.03 17.62 -2.74
N GLN A 258 7.28 17.16 -2.69
CA GLN A 258 7.87 16.47 -1.56
C GLN A 258 7.71 17.29 -0.27
N THR A 259 6.62 17.07 0.44
CA THR A 259 6.54 17.26 1.88
C THR A 259 5.87 16.01 2.40
N HIS A 260 6.61 15.28 3.25
CA HIS A 260 6.19 14.19 4.13
C HIS A 260 4.69 13.84 4.06
N SER A 261 4.40 12.54 3.85
CA SER A 261 3.15 11.81 4.09
C SER A 261 2.01 12.66 4.67
N GLY A 262 0.76 12.56 4.16
CA GLY A 262 -0.40 13.40 4.56
C GLY A 262 -0.77 13.57 6.06
N LEU A 263 0.11 13.13 6.96
CA LEU A 263 0.37 13.54 8.34
C LEU A 263 1.04 14.92 8.50
N ASN A 264 1.86 15.40 7.55
CA ASN A 264 2.58 16.66 7.71
C ASN A 264 1.68 17.84 7.37
N THR A 265 1.19 18.53 8.39
CA THR A 265 0.35 19.72 8.22
C THR A 265 1.15 21.02 8.13
N LEU A 266 2.49 20.96 8.12
CA LEU A 266 3.36 22.14 7.98
C LEU A 266 3.01 23.03 6.77
N PRO A 267 2.67 22.50 5.58
CA PRO A 267 2.31 23.34 4.43
C PRO A 267 1.10 24.26 4.69
N LEU A 268 0.18 23.88 5.59
CA LEU A 268 -0.96 24.71 5.99
C LEU A 268 -0.53 25.94 6.79
N TYR A 269 0.68 25.92 7.35
CA TYR A 269 1.26 26.96 8.19
C TYR A 269 2.47 27.66 7.53
N ALA A 270 2.61 27.59 6.21
CA ALA A 270 3.75 28.15 5.48
C ALA A 270 4.00 29.66 5.78
N GLU A 271 2.93 30.42 6.02
CA GLU A 271 2.99 31.86 6.35
C GLU A 271 3.43 32.16 7.80
N MET A 272 3.43 31.15 8.67
CA MET A 272 3.86 31.28 10.07
C MET A 272 5.37 31.17 10.14
N THR A 273 6.06 32.31 10.07
CA THR A 273 7.52 32.40 10.13
C THR A 273 7.95 33.15 11.40
N LEU A 274 9.23 33.05 11.75
CA LEU A 274 9.80 33.81 12.86
C LEU A 274 9.68 35.33 12.62
N GLY A 275 9.68 35.76 11.35
CA GLY A 275 9.52 37.17 10.97
C GLY A 275 8.07 37.66 10.97
N SER A 276 7.08 36.78 10.78
CA SER A 276 5.66 37.15 10.78
C SER A 276 5.01 37.09 12.17
N PHE A 277 5.76 36.73 13.21
CA PHE A 277 5.25 36.69 14.59
C PHE A 277 5.07 38.10 15.18
N ASP A 278 3.83 38.47 15.50
CA ASP A 278 3.51 39.79 16.04
C ASP A 278 3.75 39.86 17.56
N LEU A 279 4.66 40.71 18.00
CA LEU A 279 4.93 40.95 19.43
C LEU A 279 3.83 41.77 20.13
N ARG A 280 2.82 42.26 19.40
CA ARG A 280 1.66 43.01 19.90
C ARG A 280 2.05 44.18 20.81
N GLN A 281 3.15 44.86 20.47
CA GLN A 281 3.75 45.93 21.28
C GLN A 281 2.79 47.10 21.57
N ARG A 282 1.74 47.25 20.75
CA ARG A 282 0.72 48.31 20.87
C ARG A 282 -0.51 47.91 21.69
N ASP A 283 -0.73 46.61 21.87
CA ASP A 283 -1.98 46.07 22.42
C ASP A 283 -1.81 45.36 23.76
N LEU A 284 -0.56 45.09 24.19
CA LEU A 284 -0.25 44.34 25.41
C LEU A 284 0.60 45.15 26.41
N PRO A 285 0.49 44.87 27.72
CA PRO A 285 1.42 45.36 28.73
C PRO A 285 2.87 44.95 28.44
N ARG A 286 3.84 45.79 28.88
CA ARG A 286 5.29 45.56 28.65
C ARG A 286 5.74 44.16 29.05
N GLU A 287 5.29 43.66 30.20
CA GLU A 287 5.64 42.32 30.70
C GLU A 287 5.24 41.19 29.73
N GLN A 288 4.06 41.29 29.11
CA GLN A 288 3.57 40.29 28.15
C GLN A 288 4.30 40.41 26.80
N VAL A 289 4.62 41.63 26.39
CA VAL A 289 5.46 41.87 25.20
C VAL A 289 6.87 41.28 25.40
N ASP A 290 7.45 41.47 26.59
CA ASP A 290 8.76 40.92 26.93
C ASP A 290 8.74 39.40 27.08
N ASN A 291 7.61 38.81 27.53
CA ASN A 291 7.39 37.36 27.49
C ASN A 291 7.35 36.83 26.05
N LEU A 292 6.59 37.47 25.14
CA LEU A 292 6.53 37.09 23.72
C LEU A 292 7.88 37.25 23.02
N ARG A 293 8.65 38.29 23.36
CA ARG A 293 10.00 38.50 22.81
C ARG A 293 10.94 37.36 23.21
N ARG A 294 10.96 37.00 24.49
CA ARG A 294 11.77 35.85 24.98
C ARG A 294 11.33 34.53 24.34
N ALA A 295 10.04 34.34 24.11
CA ALA A 295 9.52 33.17 23.40
C ALA A 295 10.06 33.10 21.96
N LEU A 296 10.08 34.24 21.26
CA LEU A 296 10.60 34.35 19.89
C LEU A 296 12.11 34.14 19.83
N GLU A 297 12.87 34.72 20.76
CA GLU A 297 14.33 34.53 20.87
C GLU A 297 14.69 33.06 21.13
N LEU A 298 13.92 32.41 22.01
CA LEU A 298 14.06 30.97 22.28
C LEU A 298 13.74 30.14 21.04
N ALA A 299 12.68 30.48 20.31
CA ALA A 299 12.30 29.81 19.06
C ALA A 299 13.38 29.95 17.98
N GLN A 300 13.96 31.16 17.81
CA GLN A 300 15.08 31.41 16.89
C GLN A 300 16.29 30.53 17.23
N THR A 301 16.71 30.57 18.50
CA THR A 301 17.86 29.79 18.98
C THR A 301 17.66 28.29 18.77
N TYR A 302 16.45 27.80 19.07
CA TYR A 302 16.11 26.38 18.92
C TYR A 302 16.01 25.95 17.45
N ALA A 303 15.55 26.83 16.55
CA ALA A 303 15.49 26.52 15.12
C ALA A 303 16.89 26.35 14.50
N GLU A 304 17.85 27.19 14.90
CA GLU A 304 19.24 27.09 14.46
C GLU A 304 19.92 25.84 15.03
N HIS A 305 19.75 25.58 16.33
CA HIS A 305 20.41 24.50 17.06
C HIS A 305 19.42 23.66 17.87
N PRO A 306 18.63 22.79 17.21
CA PRO A 306 17.61 22.01 17.90
C PRO A 306 18.25 20.93 18.77
N ALA A 307 18.16 21.08 20.07
CA ALA A 307 18.68 20.14 21.05
C ALA A 307 17.67 19.91 22.18
N GLY A 308 17.43 18.64 22.53
CA GLY A 308 16.41 18.30 23.51
C GLY A 308 15.00 18.68 23.04
N TRP A 309 14.10 18.93 23.98
CA TRP A 309 12.70 19.21 23.73
C TRP A 309 12.37 20.65 24.15
N LEU A 310 11.47 21.28 23.39
CA LEU A 310 10.95 22.61 23.68
C LEU A 310 9.43 22.55 23.83
N LEU A 311 8.93 22.90 25.00
CA LEU A 311 7.51 22.89 25.33
C LEU A 311 6.98 24.31 25.49
N PHE A 312 6.02 24.70 24.64
CA PHE A 312 5.25 25.94 24.81
C PHE A 312 3.93 25.67 25.53
N THR A 313 3.70 26.34 26.65
CA THR A 313 2.44 26.26 27.42
C THR A 313 1.70 27.60 27.42
N GLY A 314 0.38 27.60 27.66
CA GLY A 314 -0.41 28.83 27.81
C GLY A 314 -1.81 28.73 27.21
N LEU A 315 -2.62 29.78 27.38
CA LEU A 315 -4.02 29.80 26.94
C LEU A 315 -4.19 29.64 25.41
N TYR A 316 -5.37 29.19 24.97
CA TYR A 316 -5.68 29.07 23.54
C TYR A 316 -5.46 30.38 22.79
N GLY A 317 -4.87 30.29 21.60
CA GLY A 317 -4.66 31.45 20.73
C GLY A 317 -3.63 32.47 21.22
N CYS A 318 -2.69 32.12 22.11
CA CYS A 318 -1.58 33.02 22.51
C CYS A 318 -0.36 33.00 21.58
N GLY A 319 -0.36 32.17 20.52
CA GLY A 319 0.72 32.10 19.52
C GLY A 319 1.63 30.87 19.60
N LYS A 320 1.32 29.87 20.44
CA LYS A 320 2.11 28.62 20.57
C LYS A 320 2.31 27.90 19.23
N THR A 321 1.22 27.62 18.52
CA THR A 321 1.22 26.97 17.21
C THR A 321 2.04 27.77 16.19
N HIS A 322 1.94 29.11 16.20
CA HIS A 322 2.76 29.96 15.34
C HIS A 322 4.24 29.77 15.63
N LEU A 323 4.66 29.86 16.89
CA LEU A 323 6.07 29.67 17.26
C LEU A 323 6.57 28.27 16.85
N ALA A 324 5.78 27.24 17.09
CA ALA A 324 6.14 25.87 16.74
C ALA A 324 6.24 25.65 15.22
N ALA A 325 5.29 26.20 14.44
CA ALA A 325 5.32 26.17 12.98
C ALA A 325 6.48 27.01 12.42
N ALA A 326 6.76 28.18 13.02
CA ALA A 326 7.86 29.04 12.64
C ALA A 326 9.22 28.37 12.81
N ILE A 327 9.42 27.62 13.89
CA ILE A 327 10.62 26.80 14.08
C ILE A 327 10.72 25.73 12.99
N ALA A 328 9.63 25.01 12.71
CA ALA A 328 9.62 23.98 11.68
C ALA A 328 9.89 24.52 10.27
N ASN A 329 9.26 25.65 9.91
CA ASN A 329 9.49 26.33 8.63
C ASN A 329 10.94 26.80 8.49
N GLU A 330 11.53 27.30 9.57
CA GLU A 330 12.94 27.69 9.60
C GLU A 330 13.87 26.48 9.38
N ARG A 331 13.59 25.33 10.03
CA ARG A 331 14.34 24.09 9.81
C ARG A 331 14.26 23.61 8.36
N VAL A 332 13.08 23.65 7.75
CA VAL A 332 12.87 23.27 6.35
C VAL A 332 13.61 24.24 5.43
N ARG A 333 13.59 25.55 5.72
CA ARG A 333 14.34 26.57 4.98
C ARG A 333 15.86 26.32 5.01
N LEU A 334 16.37 25.85 6.14
CA LEU A 334 17.78 25.43 6.29
C LEU A 334 18.10 24.07 5.63
N GLY A 335 17.14 23.45 4.93
CA GLY A 335 17.32 22.19 4.22
C GLY A 335 17.18 20.94 5.11
N HIS A 336 16.68 21.10 6.33
CA HIS A 336 16.46 19.97 7.24
C HIS A 336 14.99 19.54 7.26
N PRO A 337 14.70 18.23 7.11
CA PRO A 337 13.32 17.75 7.14
C PRO A 337 12.68 17.97 8.50
N ALA A 338 11.44 18.46 8.51
CA ALA A 338 10.62 18.67 9.69
C ALA A 338 9.24 18.06 9.48
N LEU A 339 8.76 17.34 10.49
CA LEU A 339 7.39 16.83 10.53
C LEU A 339 6.59 17.64 11.53
N PHE A 340 5.55 18.33 11.06
CA PHE A 340 4.58 19.02 11.90
C PHE A 340 3.27 18.25 11.91
N ILE A 341 2.76 17.92 13.09
CA ILE A 341 1.48 17.22 13.23
C ILE A 341 0.72 17.68 14.46
N VAL A 342 -0.60 17.77 14.32
CA VAL A 342 -1.54 18.05 15.41
C VAL A 342 -1.86 16.72 16.12
N VAL A 343 -1.79 16.69 17.45
CA VAL A 343 -1.91 15.45 18.23
C VAL A 343 -3.25 14.72 18.02
N PRO A 344 -4.42 15.39 18.02
CA PRO A 344 -5.68 14.78 17.60
C PRO A 344 -5.62 14.10 16.22
N ASP A 345 -5.10 14.79 15.21
CA ASP A 345 -4.99 14.24 13.85
C ASP A 345 -4.06 13.03 13.81
N LEU A 346 -2.93 13.07 14.51
CA LEU A 346 -2.03 11.91 14.67
C LEU A 346 -2.79 10.70 15.20
N LEU A 347 -3.58 10.88 16.26
CA LEU A 347 -4.34 9.80 16.88
C LEU A 347 -5.45 9.28 15.97
N ASP A 348 -6.15 10.16 15.24
CA ASP A 348 -7.18 9.76 14.29
C ASP A 348 -6.58 9.01 13.09
N HIS A 349 -5.43 9.46 12.58
CA HIS A 349 -4.69 8.74 11.56
C HIS A 349 -4.24 7.36 12.04
N LEU A 350 -3.75 7.25 13.28
CA LEU A 350 -3.39 5.97 13.89
C LEU A 350 -4.64 5.09 14.13
N ARG A 351 -5.80 5.65 14.49
CA ARG A 351 -7.07 4.91 14.65
C ARG A 351 -7.60 4.40 13.31
N ALA A 352 -7.51 5.19 12.24
CA ALA A 352 -7.95 4.81 10.91
C ALA A 352 -7.22 3.56 10.38
N THR A 353 -5.98 3.33 10.84
CA THR A 353 -5.20 2.12 10.50
C THR A 353 -5.67 0.82 11.17
N PHE A 354 -6.63 0.87 12.12
CA PHE A 354 -7.29 -0.32 12.67
C PHE A 354 -8.46 -0.82 11.81
N ASN A 355 -8.81 -0.09 10.75
CA ASN A 355 -9.76 -0.60 9.76
C ASN A 355 -9.06 -1.68 8.90
N PRO A 356 -9.60 -2.91 8.78
CA PRO A 356 -9.01 -3.99 7.96
C PRO A 356 -8.86 -3.65 6.47
N GLN A 357 -9.40 -2.51 6.00
CA GLN A 357 -9.22 -1.98 4.64
C GLN A 357 -8.21 -0.81 4.54
N SER A 358 -7.52 -0.43 5.62
CA SER A 358 -6.58 0.70 5.60
C SER A 358 -5.26 0.33 4.91
N PRO A 359 -4.82 1.07 3.87
CA PRO A 359 -3.70 0.73 3.00
C PRO A 359 -2.30 0.98 3.59
N VAL A 360 -2.19 1.34 4.87
CA VAL A 360 -0.91 1.49 5.56
C VAL A 360 -0.99 0.81 6.93
N SER A 361 -0.04 -0.08 7.21
CA SER A 361 0.02 -0.72 8.52
C SER A 361 0.28 0.32 9.61
N TYR A 362 -0.46 0.16 10.71
CA TYR A 362 -0.34 0.96 11.92
C TYR A 362 1.12 1.16 12.34
N ASP A 363 1.93 0.10 12.28
CA ASP A 363 3.33 0.12 12.73
C ASP A 363 4.22 0.99 11.84
N LYS A 364 4.05 1.01 10.51
CA LYS A 364 4.94 1.77 9.61
C LYS A 364 4.77 3.27 9.77
N ARG A 365 3.53 3.76 9.89
CA ARG A 365 3.25 5.20 10.14
C ARG A 365 3.70 5.64 11.51
N PHE A 366 3.47 4.80 12.52
CA PHE A 366 3.93 5.11 13.87
C PHE A 366 5.46 5.16 13.95
N GLU A 367 6.18 4.25 13.28
CA GLU A 367 7.63 4.28 13.17
C GLU A 367 8.15 5.52 12.45
N GLU A 368 7.49 5.99 11.38
CA GLU A 368 7.87 7.19 10.65
C GLU A 368 7.85 8.44 11.55
N VAL A 369 6.74 8.65 12.27
CA VAL A 369 6.60 9.74 13.24
C VAL A 369 7.62 9.59 14.37
N ARG A 370 7.85 8.37 14.83
CA ARG A 370 8.75 8.07 15.94
C ARG A 370 10.22 8.36 15.60
N ARG A 371 10.66 8.07 14.37
CA ARG A 371 12.05 8.19 13.91
C ARG A 371 12.39 9.50 13.21
N THR A 372 11.41 10.37 12.95
CA THR A 372 11.69 11.62 12.23
C THR A 372 12.77 12.46 12.94
N PRO A 373 13.75 13.02 12.20
CA PRO A 373 14.85 13.80 12.79
C PRO A 373 14.37 15.01 13.58
N PHE A 374 13.29 15.65 13.16
CA PHE A 374 12.70 16.81 13.82
C PHE A 374 11.18 16.71 13.82
N LEU A 375 10.57 16.75 15.00
CA LEU A 375 9.13 16.57 15.18
C LEU A 375 8.52 17.78 15.91
N VAL A 376 7.41 18.28 15.39
CA VAL A 376 6.53 19.22 16.10
C VAL A 376 5.21 18.52 16.39
N LEU A 377 4.84 18.48 17.67
CA LEU A 377 3.56 17.98 18.17
C LEU A 377 2.72 19.16 18.66
N ASP A 378 1.72 19.54 17.88
CA ASP A 378 0.85 20.66 18.20
C ASP A 378 -0.40 20.20 18.98
N ASP A 379 -0.86 21.05 19.90
CA ASP A 379 -2.09 20.89 20.70
C ASP A 379 -2.16 19.61 21.55
N LEU A 380 -1.05 19.25 22.20
CA LEU A 380 -1.02 18.16 23.18
C LEU A 380 -1.99 18.43 24.33
N GLY A 381 -2.81 17.43 24.68
CA GLY A 381 -3.78 17.47 25.75
C GLY A 381 -5.20 17.84 25.32
N THR A 382 -5.43 18.14 24.04
CA THR A 382 -6.77 18.38 23.47
C THR A 382 -7.46 17.08 23.02
N GLU A 383 -6.73 15.96 22.98
CA GLU A 383 -7.22 14.65 22.59
C GLU A 383 -8.21 14.03 23.58
N SER A 384 -9.06 13.14 23.07
CA SER A 384 -9.93 12.31 23.92
C SER A 384 -9.07 11.44 24.85
N ALA A 385 -9.30 11.53 26.16
CA ALA A 385 -8.57 10.83 27.22
C ALA A 385 -8.82 9.31 27.24
N THR A 386 -8.48 8.63 26.14
CA THR A 386 -8.58 7.17 26.01
C THR A 386 -7.28 6.53 26.48
N PRO A 387 -7.33 5.37 27.18
CA PRO A 387 -6.13 4.64 27.59
C PRO A 387 -5.18 4.33 26.42
N TRP A 388 -5.74 4.07 25.23
CA TRP A 388 -4.99 3.83 24.01
C TRP A 388 -4.18 5.06 23.56
N ALA A 389 -4.79 6.26 23.54
CA ALA A 389 -4.08 7.49 23.15
C ALA A 389 -2.92 7.78 24.10
N GLN A 390 -3.14 7.61 25.41
CA GLN A 390 -2.11 7.75 26.43
C GLN A 390 -0.96 6.76 26.23
N GLU A 391 -1.26 5.50 25.92
CA GLU A 391 -0.25 4.48 25.63
C GLU A 391 0.59 4.84 24.39
N LYS A 392 -0.03 5.29 23.30
CA LYS A 392 0.70 5.62 22.06
C LYS A 392 1.55 6.86 22.18
N LEU A 393 1.03 7.92 22.82
CA LEU A 393 1.83 9.09 23.16
C LEU A 393 3.01 8.72 24.06
N TYR A 394 2.80 7.85 25.06
CA TYR A 394 3.88 7.36 25.91
C TYR A 394 4.96 6.63 25.10
N GLN A 395 4.59 5.72 24.17
CA GLN A 395 5.55 5.01 23.33
C GLN A 395 6.38 5.96 22.46
N LEU A 396 5.73 6.96 21.84
CA LEU A 396 6.39 7.98 21.02
C LEU A 396 7.39 8.80 21.84
N PHE A 397 6.93 9.35 22.96
CA PHE A 397 7.74 10.21 23.83
C PHE A 397 8.89 9.43 24.44
N ASN A 398 8.64 8.19 24.89
CA ASN A 398 9.68 7.35 25.47
C ASN A 398 10.81 7.06 24.47
N TYR A 399 10.48 6.70 23.24
CA TYR A 399 11.49 6.46 22.21
C TYR A 399 12.29 7.74 21.93
N ARG A 400 11.62 8.86 21.65
CA ARG A 400 12.29 10.13 21.31
C ARG A 400 13.14 10.66 22.46
N TYR A 401 12.72 10.41 23.70
CA TYR A 401 13.48 10.73 24.89
C TYR A 401 14.77 9.91 24.94
N VAL A 402 14.69 8.59 24.78
CA VAL A 402 15.88 7.71 24.80
C VAL A 402 16.82 8.02 23.62
N ALA A 403 16.27 8.20 22.42
CA ALA A 403 17.00 8.49 21.19
C ALA A 403 17.51 9.95 21.09
N GLN A 404 17.16 10.82 22.05
CA GLN A 404 17.55 12.23 22.10
C GLN A 404 17.17 13.02 20.85
N LEU A 405 16.01 12.71 20.26
CA LEU A 405 15.54 13.36 19.04
C LEU A 405 14.87 14.72 19.37
N PRO A 406 15.25 15.81 18.67
CA PRO A 406 14.65 17.12 18.88
C PRO A 406 13.14 17.13 18.65
N THR A 407 12.40 17.73 19.58
CA THR A 407 10.94 17.74 19.56
C THR A 407 10.39 19.05 20.11
N VAL A 408 9.54 19.73 19.33
CA VAL A 408 8.77 20.89 19.81
C VAL A 408 7.36 20.42 20.15
N ILE A 409 6.83 20.88 21.27
CA ILE A 409 5.52 20.48 21.78
C ILE A 409 4.77 21.75 22.16
N THR A 410 3.48 21.83 21.81
CA THR A 410 2.59 22.87 22.32
C THR A 410 1.46 22.24 23.13
N THR A 411 1.03 22.92 24.18
CA THR A 411 -0.12 22.49 24.98
C THR A 411 -0.87 23.67 25.57
N ALA A 412 -2.19 23.53 25.66
CA ALA A 412 -3.04 24.48 26.37
C ALA A 412 -3.24 24.14 27.86
N LYS A 413 -2.80 22.94 28.29
CA LYS A 413 -2.89 22.46 29.67
C LYS A 413 -1.63 22.82 30.45
N GLU A 414 -1.77 22.91 31.76
CA GLU A 414 -0.60 22.95 32.64
C GLU A 414 0.09 21.58 32.64
N VAL A 415 1.40 21.58 32.82
CA VAL A 415 2.21 20.34 32.76
C VAL A 415 1.80 19.35 33.86
N ASP A 416 1.27 19.85 34.97
CA ASP A 416 0.77 19.05 36.10
C ASP A 416 -0.52 18.29 35.77
N GLU A 417 -1.29 18.76 34.78
CA GLU A 417 -2.54 18.15 34.32
C GLU A 417 -2.33 17.07 33.24
N LEU A 418 -1.08 16.91 32.77
CA LEU A 418 -0.72 15.87 31.81
C LEU A 418 -0.57 14.50 32.50
N ASP A 419 -0.65 13.44 31.70
CA ASP A 419 -0.49 12.07 32.17
C ASP A 419 0.82 11.89 32.97
N ALA A 420 0.73 11.18 34.11
CA ALA A 420 1.84 11.03 35.05
C ALA A 420 3.11 10.42 34.40
N LYS A 421 2.94 9.56 33.37
CA LYS A 421 4.06 8.93 32.67
C LYS A 421 4.72 9.88 31.66
N LEU A 422 3.98 10.81 31.08
CA LEU A 422 4.52 11.86 30.21
C LEU A 422 5.18 12.97 31.02
N ARG A 423 4.57 13.35 32.15
CA ARG A 423 5.04 14.39 33.05
C ARG A 423 6.48 14.19 33.52
N THR A 424 6.86 12.97 33.88
CA THR A 424 8.24 12.67 34.34
C THR A 424 9.31 12.93 33.28
N ARG A 425 8.98 12.79 31.99
CA ARG A 425 9.90 13.08 30.88
C ARG A 425 9.91 14.56 30.53
N LEU A 426 8.74 15.20 30.53
CA LEU A 426 8.59 16.62 30.24
C LEU A 426 9.22 17.51 31.32
N LEU A 427 9.26 17.06 32.57
CA LEU A 427 9.89 17.78 33.68
C LEU A 427 11.40 17.53 33.82
N ASP A 428 12.03 16.71 32.97
CA ASP A 428 13.49 16.57 33.00
C ASP A 428 14.15 17.83 32.42
N ALA A 429 14.54 18.75 33.30
CA ALA A 429 15.17 20.03 32.96
C ALA A 429 16.50 19.90 32.18
N ARG A 430 17.12 18.72 32.13
CA ARG A 430 18.33 18.49 31.32
C ARG A 430 18.00 18.29 29.84
N ARG A 431 16.74 17.99 29.53
CA ARG A 431 16.28 17.56 28.22
C ARG A 431 15.09 18.33 27.70
N CYS A 432 14.32 18.99 28.55
CA CYS A 432 13.12 19.72 28.18
C CYS A 432 13.20 21.16 28.71
N VAL A 433 13.03 22.13 27.83
CA VAL A 433 12.85 23.54 28.16
C VAL A 433 11.37 23.87 28.08
N ILE A 434 10.78 24.34 29.18
CA ILE A 434 9.37 24.70 29.26
C ILE A 434 9.25 26.22 29.26
N PHE A 435 8.45 26.76 28.35
CA PHE A 435 8.20 28.20 28.23
C PHE A 435 6.71 28.50 28.20
N GLY A 436 6.23 29.23 29.22
CA GLY A 436 4.84 29.66 29.33
C GLY A 436 4.59 31.00 28.62
N LEU A 437 3.61 31.02 27.71
CA LEU A 437 3.09 32.23 27.11
C LEU A 437 1.96 32.81 27.96
N THR A 438 2.17 34.02 28.45
CA THR A 438 1.21 34.72 29.34
C THR A 438 0.32 35.71 28.59
N ALA A 439 0.52 35.87 27.27
CA ALA A 439 -0.25 36.78 26.44
C ALA A 439 -1.71 36.30 26.23
N PRO A 440 -2.70 37.21 26.21
CA PRO A 440 -4.09 36.87 25.92
C PRO A 440 -4.29 36.45 24.45
N PRO A 441 -5.42 35.81 24.09
CA PRO A 441 -5.64 35.29 22.74
C PRO A 441 -5.58 36.36 21.62
N TYR A 442 -5.13 35.99 20.43
CA TYR A 442 -5.26 36.76 19.19
C TYR A 442 -6.73 36.82 18.75
N LEU A 443 -7.52 37.71 19.37
CA LEU A 443 -8.88 37.98 18.95
C LEU A 443 -8.83 38.84 17.67
N GLY A 444 -8.93 38.21 16.51
CA GLY A 444 -9.04 38.91 15.23
C GLY A 444 -10.17 39.95 15.28
N GLY A 445 -9.83 41.24 15.15
CA GLY A 445 -10.67 42.37 14.73
C GLY A 445 -11.99 42.72 15.45
N VAL A 446 -12.71 41.77 16.06
CA VAL A 446 -14.11 41.94 16.49
C VAL A 446 -14.22 42.63 17.85
N ALA A 447 -13.17 42.59 18.68
CA ALA A 447 -13.11 43.38 19.91
C ALA A 447 -13.06 44.90 19.62
N ARG A 448 -12.51 45.30 18.46
CA ARG A 448 -12.49 46.71 18.02
C ARG A 448 -13.91 47.22 17.72
N ALA A 449 -14.79 46.38 17.17
CA ALA A 449 -16.18 46.76 16.91
C ALA A 449 -17.03 46.88 18.19
N LYS A 450 -16.81 46.03 19.20
CA LYS A 450 -17.55 46.10 20.49
C LYS A 450 -17.04 47.21 21.40
N ALA A 451 -15.74 47.50 21.44
CA ALA A 451 -15.19 48.61 22.22
C ALA A 451 -15.61 49.98 21.66
N VAL A 452 -15.59 50.15 20.33
CA VAL A 452 -16.04 51.38 19.66
C VAL A 452 -17.56 51.58 19.78
N ARG A 453 -18.37 50.50 19.73
CA ARG A 453 -19.82 50.59 19.98
C ARG A 453 -20.17 50.94 21.42
N ARG A 454 -19.41 50.47 22.43
CA ARG A 454 -19.62 50.85 23.84
C ARG A 454 -19.20 52.29 24.12
N ALA A 455 -18.16 52.80 23.46
CA ALA A 455 -17.74 54.20 23.58
C ALA A 455 -18.73 55.18 22.92
N LYS A 456 -19.35 54.81 21.79
CA LYS A 456 -20.39 55.62 21.12
C LYS A 456 -21.75 55.62 21.82
N LYS A 457 -22.01 54.69 22.75
CA LYS A 457 -23.26 54.63 23.53
C LYS A 457 -23.18 55.36 24.89
N LYS A 458 -22.01 55.93 25.22
CA LYS A 458 -21.74 56.68 26.45
C LYS A 458 -21.33 58.15 26.17
N ARG A 459 -21.60 58.65 24.97
CA ARG A 459 -21.43 60.06 24.59
C ARG A 459 -22.76 60.63 24.15
#